data_AF-A0A1D2NDB3-F1
#
_entry.id   AF-A0A1D2NDB3-F1
#
_cell.length_a   1.000
_cell.length_b   1.000
_cell.length_c   1.000
_cell.angle_alpha   90.00
_cell.angle_beta   90.00
_cell.angle_gamma   90.00
#
_symmetry.space_group_name_H-M   'P 1'
#
loop_
_entity.id
_entity.type
_entity.pdbx_description
1 polymer ?
#
loop_
_entity_poly.entity_id
_entity_poly.type
_entity_poly.pdbx_seq_one_letter_code
_entity_poly.pdbx_strand_id
1 'polypeptide(L)'
;MGAGPSRSVSFRNPEPPAKIIQITEEVAQRMTHRHGKPAEPAAEPKPATVAKPVEQRPPTVSDIVNPNPPSTGVAQVASSGGLLTVGARGVPIIETITAYEVRQQKEQEIRDNDAFWASKLKELEARYVASAFVADAEFTKEVEKLDKLVPKPKEPVCQDVSAKVAQCYSEHGKQPLRCSDVVKEFAVCVENHTVKGPVSLGA
;
A
#
# COMPACT_ATOMS: atom_id res chain seq x y z
N MET A 1 12.64 32.97 -26.47
CA MET A 1 11.69 32.73 -25.37
C MET A 1 10.45 32.10 -25.96
N GLY A 2 10.25 30.79 -25.75
CA GLY A 2 9.10 30.06 -26.28
C GLY A 2 8.38 29.37 -25.13
N ALA A 3 7.24 29.90 -24.72
CA ALA A 3 6.36 29.28 -23.74
C ALA A 3 5.56 28.16 -24.42
N GLY A 4 5.81 26.91 -24.05
CA GLY A 4 5.01 25.77 -24.50
C GLY A 4 3.64 25.75 -23.81
N PRO A 5 2.57 25.27 -24.48
CA PRO A 5 1.22 25.30 -23.94
C PRO A 5 1.00 24.17 -22.92
N SER A 6 0.61 24.54 -21.71
CA SER A 6 0.12 23.63 -20.67
C SER A 6 -1.25 23.07 -21.07
N ARG A 7 -1.33 21.79 -21.44
CA ARG A 7 -2.62 21.11 -21.64
C ARG A 7 -3.27 20.85 -20.27
N SER A 8 -4.32 21.59 -19.93
CA SER A 8 -5.20 21.27 -18.81
C SER A 8 -6.21 20.20 -19.25
N VAL A 9 -6.15 19.03 -18.62
CA VAL A 9 -7.13 17.96 -18.81
C VAL A 9 -8.31 18.26 -17.91
N SER A 10 -9.36 18.87 -18.46
CA SER A 10 -10.64 18.98 -17.77
C SER A 10 -11.38 17.64 -17.94
N PHE A 11 -11.52 16.91 -16.83
CA PHE A 11 -12.32 15.69 -16.77
C PHE A 11 -13.79 16.10 -16.88
N ARG A 12 -14.33 16.13 -18.10
CA ARG A 12 -15.78 16.25 -18.31
C ARG A 12 -16.40 14.94 -17.82
N ASN A 13 -17.01 14.98 -16.64
CA ASN A 13 -17.88 13.90 -16.15
C ASN A 13 -19.10 13.80 -17.07
N PRO A 14 -19.22 12.77 -17.92
CA PRO A 14 -20.39 12.60 -18.76
C PRO A 14 -21.49 11.91 -17.95
N GLU A 15 -22.45 12.72 -17.50
CA GLU A 15 -23.81 12.34 -17.08
C GLU A 15 -23.95 11.55 -15.75
N PRO A 16 -25.20 11.41 -15.26
CA PRO A 16 -25.73 12.01 -14.03
C PRO A 16 -25.37 11.19 -12.77
N PRO A 17 -25.54 11.74 -11.55
CA PRO A 17 -25.33 10.96 -10.33
C PRO A 17 -26.31 9.80 -10.30
N ALA A 18 -25.80 8.59 -10.59
CA ALA A 18 -26.48 7.34 -10.36
C ALA A 18 -26.97 7.33 -8.91
N LYS A 19 -28.30 7.27 -8.77
CA LYS A 19 -29.10 7.11 -7.55
C LYS A 19 -28.25 6.86 -6.30
N ILE A 20 -27.86 7.95 -5.65
CA ILE A 20 -27.39 7.94 -4.27
C ILE A 20 -28.51 7.27 -3.46
N ILE A 21 -28.20 6.21 -2.73
CA ILE A 21 -29.13 5.61 -1.78
C ILE A 21 -29.48 6.71 -0.78
N GLN A 22 -30.66 7.31 -0.91
CA GLN A 22 -31.11 8.35 0.02
C GLN A 22 -31.47 7.67 1.33
N ILE A 23 -30.50 7.63 2.24
CA ILE A 23 -30.78 7.33 3.64
C ILE A 23 -31.60 8.53 4.15
N THR A 24 -32.83 8.27 4.57
CA THR A 24 -33.64 9.31 5.22
C THR A 24 -32.97 9.74 6.51
N GLU A 25 -33.08 11.02 6.85
CA GLU A 25 -32.50 11.61 8.06
C GLU A 25 -32.84 10.81 9.34
N GLU A 26 -34.05 10.22 9.38
CA GLU A 26 -34.50 9.35 10.48
C GLU A 26 -33.72 8.03 10.60
N VAL A 27 -33.19 7.49 9.50
CA VAL A 27 -32.37 6.28 9.48
C VAL A 27 -30.92 6.61 9.82
N ALA A 28 -30.41 7.74 9.33
CA ALA A 28 -29.09 8.25 9.70
C ALA A 28 -29.00 8.52 11.22
N GLN A 29 -30.03 9.13 11.81
CA GLN A 29 -30.10 9.42 13.25
C GLN A 29 -30.19 8.16 14.13
N ARG A 30 -30.80 7.07 13.65
CA ARG A 30 -30.79 5.79 14.37
C ARG A 30 -29.42 5.11 14.33
N MET A 31 -28.70 5.30 13.24
CA MET A 31 -27.35 4.75 13.07
C MET A 31 -26.35 5.44 14.00
N THR A 32 -26.48 6.76 14.20
CA THR A 32 -25.68 7.52 15.16
C THR A 32 -26.12 7.32 16.61
N HIS A 33 -27.39 7.03 16.89
CA HIS A 33 -27.82 6.71 18.26
C HIS A 33 -27.37 5.32 18.74
N ARG A 34 -27.18 4.35 17.84
CA ARG A 34 -26.62 3.03 18.21
C ARG A 34 -25.12 3.09 18.53
N HIS A 35 -24.42 4.10 18.05
CA HIS A 35 -23.01 4.34 18.33
C HIS A 35 -22.89 5.68 19.10
N GLY A 36 -23.01 5.61 20.42
CA GLY A 36 -23.17 6.75 21.34
C GLY A 36 -22.30 8.00 21.08
N LYS A 37 -22.86 9.14 21.51
CA LYS A 37 -22.38 10.53 21.33
C LYS A 37 -20.93 10.80 21.84
N PRO A 38 -20.30 11.90 21.35
CA PRO A 38 -18.86 12.10 21.27
C PRO A 38 -18.23 12.63 22.56
N ALA A 39 -16.96 12.27 22.78
CA ALA A 39 -16.11 12.89 23.79
C ALA A 39 -15.03 13.75 23.11
N GLU A 40 -14.92 15.00 23.55
CA GLU A 40 -13.86 15.96 23.27
C GLU A 40 -13.40 16.53 24.64
N PRO A 41 -12.24 17.18 24.80
CA PRO A 41 -10.86 16.83 24.45
C PRO A 41 -9.99 16.65 25.72
N ALA A 42 -8.91 15.86 25.66
CA ALA A 42 -7.86 15.90 26.69
C ALA A 42 -6.46 15.62 26.12
N ALA A 43 -5.66 16.68 26.14
CA ALA A 43 -4.20 16.80 26.29
C ALA A 43 -3.24 15.68 25.83
N GLU A 44 -2.23 16.13 25.08
CA GLU A 44 -1.03 15.41 24.61
C GLU A 44 -0.21 14.72 25.72
N PRO A 45 0.61 13.72 25.34
CA PRO A 45 2.06 13.97 25.41
C PRO A 45 2.80 13.61 24.11
N LYS A 46 3.78 14.47 23.77
CA LYS A 46 4.84 14.26 22.75
C LYS A 46 6.05 13.53 23.39
N PRO A 47 7.12 13.18 22.64
CA PRO A 47 7.18 12.46 21.36
C PRO A 47 8.14 11.25 21.46
N ALA A 48 7.85 10.15 20.76
CA ALA A 48 8.87 9.17 20.40
C ALA A 48 9.17 9.27 18.90
N THR A 49 10.45 9.36 18.63
CA THR A 49 11.17 9.66 17.39
C THR A 49 10.94 8.66 16.26
N VAL A 50 10.64 9.25 15.09
CA VAL A 50 11.21 8.99 13.75
C VAL A 50 11.20 7.55 13.21
N ALA A 51 10.32 7.33 12.23
CA ALA A 51 10.70 6.66 10.98
C ALA A 51 9.75 7.08 9.84
N LYS A 52 10.26 7.90 8.91
CA LYS A 52 9.78 8.05 7.53
C LYS A 52 10.97 8.50 6.67
N PRO A 53 11.00 8.25 5.34
CA PRO A 53 9.85 7.91 4.49
C PRO A 53 9.93 6.59 3.71
N VAL A 54 8.77 5.96 3.56
CA VAL A 54 8.43 4.94 2.55
C VAL A 54 8.45 5.60 1.17
N GLU A 55 9.34 5.14 0.29
CA GLU A 55 9.30 5.44 -1.14
C GLU A 55 8.56 4.30 -1.84
N GLN A 56 7.25 4.44 -1.99
CA GLN A 56 6.49 3.66 -2.97
C GLN A 56 6.15 4.57 -4.13
N ARG A 57 6.54 4.19 -5.35
CA ARG A 57 5.78 4.56 -6.54
C ARG A 57 5.15 3.31 -7.17
N PRO A 58 3.82 3.27 -7.36
CA PRO A 58 3.11 2.09 -7.83
C PRO A 58 3.11 2.02 -9.37
N PRO A 59 3.13 0.82 -9.97
CA PRO A 59 2.57 0.62 -11.29
C PRO A 59 1.07 0.34 -11.19
N THR A 60 0.30 1.29 -11.72
CA THR A 60 -1.08 1.15 -12.15
C THR A 60 -1.21 0.01 -13.15
N VAL A 61 -1.94 -1.05 -12.79
CA VAL A 61 -2.50 -1.97 -13.79
C VAL A 61 -3.93 -1.51 -14.04
N SER A 62 -4.04 -0.54 -14.95
CA SER A 62 -5.25 -0.41 -15.75
C SER A 62 -5.51 -1.75 -16.42
N ASP A 63 -6.77 -2.15 -16.44
CA ASP A 63 -7.27 -3.44 -16.94
C ASP A 63 -7.28 -4.58 -15.91
N ILE A 64 -7.70 -4.27 -14.67
CA ILE A 64 -8.67 -5.18 -14.03
C ILE A 64 -9.94 -5.04 -14.87
N VAL A 65 -10.01 -5.81 -15.96
CA VAL A 65 -11.26 -6.06 -16.69
C VAL A 65 -12.26 -6.51 -15.65
N ASN A 66 -13.18 -5.62 -15.31
CA ASN A 66 -14.34 -5.93 -14.50
C ASN A 66 -15.23 -6.83 -15.36
N PRO A 67 -15.26 -8.17 -15.19
CA PRO A 67 -16.34 -8.91 -15.79
C PRO A 67 -17.54 -8.57 -14.92
N ASN A 68 -18.47 -7.82 -15.50
CA ASN A 68 -19.76 -7.49 -14.91
C ASN A 68 -20.21 -8.62 -13.95
N PRO A 69 -20.72 -8.30 -12.75
CA PRO A 69 -21.41 -9.31 -11.97
C PRO A 69 -22.45 -9.96 -12.89
N PRO A 70 -22.76 -11.27 -12.76
CA PRO A 70 -23.99 -11.75 -13.34
C PRO A 70 -25.06 -10.79 -12.86
N SER A 71 -25.64 -10.03 -13.80
CA SER A 71 -26.87 -9.31 -13.60
C SER A 71 -27.87 -10.39 -13.24
N THR A 72 -27.87 -10.73 -11.97
CA THR A 72 -28.98 -11.41 -11.34
C THR A 72 -29.99 -10.30 -11.35
N GLY A 73 -30.73 -10.26 -12.47
CA GLY A 73 -31.82 -9.35 -12.67
C GLY A 73 -32.59 -9.31 -11.37
N VAL A 74 -33.01 -8.10 -10.99
CA VAL A 74 -34.11 -7.84 -10.07
C VAL A 74 -34.67 -9.14 -9.52
N ALA A 75 -34.43 -9.42 -8.24
CA ALA A 75 -35.29 -10.35 -7.53
C ALA A 75 -36.71 -9.78 -7.67
N GLN A 76 -37.36 -10.07 -8.79
CA GLN A 76 -38.78 -10.19 -8.86
C GLN A 76 -39.01 -11.22 -7.78
N VAL A 77 -39.47 -10.74 -6.63
CA VAL A 77 -40.34 -11.55 -5.81
C VAL A 77 -41.34 -12.05 -6.82
N ALA A 78 -41.17 -13.29 -7.28
CA ALA A 78 -42.17 -13.98 -8.03
C ALA A 78 -43.32 -13.99 -7.04
N SER A 79 -44.20 -12.99 -7.15
CA SER A 79 -45.56 -13.12 -6.69
C SER A 79 -45.99 -14.37 -7.43
N SER A 80 -45.98 -15.48 -6.70
CA SER A 80 -46.50 -16.74 -7.17
C SER A 80 -47.97 -16.46 -7.38
N GLY A 81 -48.29 -15.86 -8.52
CA GLY A 81 -49.61 -15.89 -9.12
C GLY A 81 -49.81 -17.35 -9.46
N GLY A 82 -50.16 -18.12 -8.44
CA GLY A 82 -50.60 -19.49 -8.62
C GLY A 82 -51.71 -19.41 -9.65
N LEU A 83 -51.53 -20.13 -10.74
CA LEU A 83 -52.55 -20.25 -11.77
C LEU A 83 -53.78 -20.82 -11.06
N LEU A 84 -54.81 -19.98 -10.86
CA LEU A 84 -56.04 -20.39 -10.21
C LEU A 84 -56.74 -21.37 -11.15
N THR A 85 -56.41 -22.65 -11.02
CA THR A 85 -57.18 -23.70 -11.66
C THR A 85 -58.42 -23.94 -10.79
N VAL A 86 -59.58 -23.62 -11.36
CA VAL A 86 -60.86 -23.93 -10.73
C VAL A 86 -61.05 -25.43 -10.79
N GLY A 87 -60.92 -26.10 -9.64
CA GLY A 87 -61.27 -27.51 -9.53
C GLY A 87 -62.77 -27.71 -9.82
N ALA A 88 -63.18 -28.94 -10.14
CA ALA A 88 -64.56 -29.29 -10.54
C ALA A 88 -65.68 -28.91 -9.53
N ARG A 89 -65.34 -28.34 -8.37
CA ARG A 89 -66.25 -27.85 -7.32
C ARG A 89 -66.20 -26.34 -7.08
N GLY A 90 -65.57 -25.55 -7.96
CA GLY A 90 -65.51 -24.10 -7.81
C GLY A 90 -64.50 -23.58 -6.77
N VAL A 91 -63.63 -24.45 -6.24
CA VAL A 91 -62.58 -24.09 -5.27
C VAL A 91 -61.25 -23.93 -6.00
N PRO A 92 -60.51 -22.83 -5.81
CA PRO A 92 -59.22 -22.64 -6.45
C PRO A 92 -58.17 -23.59 -5.86
N ILE A 93 -57.47 -24.32 -6.73
CA ILE A 93 -56.28 -25.09 -6.38
C ILE A 93 -55.07 -24.19 -6.68
N ILE A 94 -54.30 -23.85 -5.65
CA ILE A 94 -53.06 -23.08 -5.79
C ILE A 94 -51.90 -24.08 -5.74
N GLU A 95 -51.24 -24.34 -6.87
CA GLU A 95 -49.98 -25.06 -6.90
C GLU A 95 -48.87 -24.15 -6.37
N THR A 96 -48.70 -24.11 -5.04
CA THR A 96 -47.59 -23.41 -4.40
C THR A 96 -46.41 -24.36 -4.23
N ILE A 97 -45.24 -23.97 -4.74
CA ILE A 97 -43.96 -24.62 -4.41
C ILE A 97 -43.82 -24.66 -2.89
N THR A 98 -43.42 -25.81 -2.35
CA THR A 98 -43.30 -25.96 -0.89
C THR A 98 -42.14 -25.11 -0.38
N ALA A 99 -42.27 -24.59 0.84
CA ALA A 99 -41.20 -23.81 1.49
C ALA A 99 -39.87 -24.59 1.60
N TYR A 100 -39.92 -25.92 1.54
CA TYR A 100 -38.74 -26.79 1.56
C TYR A 100 -38.00 -26.78 0.22
N GLU A 101 -38.72 -26.89 -0.91
CA GLU A 101 -38.13 -26.85 -2.26
C GLU A 101 -37.46 -25.51 -2.54
N VAL A 102 -38.09 -24.39 -2.12
CA VAL A 102 -37.49 -23.06 -2.24
C VAL A 102 -36.16 -22.97 -1.47
N ARG A 103 -36.10 -23.55 -0.26
CA ARG A 103 -34.86 -23.56 0.54
C ARG A 103 -33.78 -24.38 -0.14
N GLN A 104 -34.11 -25.56 -0.67
CA GLN A 104 -33.14 -26.40 -1.37
C GLN A 104 -32.56 -25.71 -2.61
N GLN A 105 -33.41 -25.09 -3.43
CA GLN A 105 -32.97 -24.32 -4.60
C GLN A 105 -32.06 -23.17 -4.16
N LYS A 106 -32.45 -22.44 -3.11
CA LYS A 106 -31.65 -21.31 -2.63
C LYS A 106 -30.29 -21.74 -2.09
N GLU A 107 -30.24 -22.86 -1.39
CA GLU A 107 -29.00 -23.40 -0.84
C GLU A 107 -28.06 -23.89 -1.95
N GLN A 108 -28.59 -24.42 -3.05
CA GLN A 108 -27.81 -24.76 -4.24
C GLN A 108 -27.22 -23.49 -4.88
N GLU A 109 -28.02 -22.44 -5.08
CA GLU A 109 -27.53 -21.17 -5.62
C GLU A 109 -26.43 -20.56 -4.74
N ILE A 110 -26.56 -20.62 -3.42
CA ILE A 110 -25.54 -20.11 -2.49
C ILE A 110 -24.25 -20.91 -2.65
N ARG A 111 -24.33 -22.25 -2.69
CA ARG A 111 -23.15 -23.10 -2.89
C ARG A 111 -22.43 -22.82 -4.21
N ASP A 112 -23.17 -22.63 -5.28
CA ASP A 112 -22.60 -22.36 -6.60
C ASP A 112 -21.89 -20.99 -6.62
N ASN A 113 -22.48 -19.98 -5.96
CA ASN A 113 -21.85 -18.68 -5.80
C ASN A 113 -20.58 -18.77 -4.94
N ASP A 114 -20.63 -19.47 -3.81
CA ASP A 114 -19.47 -19.64 -2.92
C ASP A 114 -18.32 -20.33 -3.65
N ALA A 115 -18.62 -21.39 -4.43
CA ALA A 115 -17.63 -22.09 -5.23
C ALA A 115 -17.03 -21.19 -6.33
N PHE A 116 -17.87 -20.40 -7.01
CA PHE A 116 -17.42 -19.44 -8.01
C PHE A 116 -16.48 -18.40 -7.41
N TRP A 117 -16.86 -17.76 -6.31
CA TRP A 117 -16.05 -16.73 -5.67
C TRP A 117 -14.77 -17.30 -5.05
N ALA A 118 -14.81 -18.50 -4.47
CA ALA A 118 -13.61 -19.18 -3.98
C ALA A 118 -12.62 -19.46 -5.10
N SER A 119 -13.10 -19.93 -6.26
CA SER A 119 -12.23 -20.17 -7.43
C SER A 119 -11.60 -18.87 -7.94
N LYS A 120 -12.37 -17.78 -7.97
CA LYS A 120 -11.90 -16.46 -8.39
C LYS A 120 -10.88 -15.87 -7.44
N LEU A 121 -11.08 -16.04 -6.14
CA LEU A 121 -10.15 -15.56 -5.13
C LEU A 121 -8.80 -16.30 -5.24
N LYS A 122 -8.84 -17.62 -5.45
CA LYS A 122 -7.65 -18.43 -5.69
C LYS A 122 -6.91 -18.03 -6.97
N GLU A 123 -7.63 -17.74 -8.05
CA GLU A 123 -7.05 -17.25 -9.30
C GLU A 123 -6.36 -15.89 -9.08
N LEU A 124 -7.00 -14.99 -8.34
CA LEU A 124 -6.45 -13.68 -8.02
C LEU A 124 -5.19 -13.79 -7.16
N GLU A 125 -5.22 -14.63 -6.12
CA GLU A 125 -4.08 -14.90 -5.26
C GLU A 125 -2.89 -15.45 -6.06
N ALA A 126 -3.13 -16.44 -6.92
CA ALA A 126 -2.09 -17.01 -7.77
C ALA A 126 -1.46 -15.96 -8.70
N ARG A 127 -2.28 -15.09 -9.31
CA ARG A 127 -1.78 -13.98 -10.15
C ARG A 127 -0.99 -12.97 -9.33
N TYR A 128 -1.45 -12.64 -8.13
CA TYR A 128 -0.78 -11.71 -7.24
C TYR A 128 0.60 -12.24 -6.84
N VAL A 129 0.70 -13.50 -6.41
CA VAL A 129 1.97 -14.16 -6.06
C VAL A 129 2.92 -14.17 -7.25
N ALA A 130 2.43 -14.49 -8.46
CA ALA A 130 3.25 -14.45 -9.67
C ALA A 130 3.77 -13.02 -9.97
N SER A 131 2.93 -12.01 -9.81
CA SER A 131 3.33 -10.60 -10.02
C SER A 131 4.33 -10.10 -8.98
N ALA A 132 4.17 -10.50 -7.71
CA ALA A 132 5.09 -10.16 -6.64
C ALA A 132 6.48 -10.75 -6.90
N PHE A 133 6.54 -12.02 -7.34
CA PHE A 133 7.80 -12.68 -7.69
C PHE A 133 8.54 -11.94 -8.83
N VAL A 134 7.82 -11.51 -9.86
CA VAL A 134 8.42 -10.74 -10.97
C VAL A 134 8.88 -9.37 -10.48
N ALA A 135 8.10 -8.69 -9.65
CA ALA A 135 8.47 -7.39 -9.08
C ALA A 135 9.74 -7.47 -8.22
N ASP A 136 9.86 -8.51 -7.39
CA ASP A 136 11.06 -8.74 -6.58
C ASP A 136 12.30 -9.01 -7.44
N ALA A 137 12.14 -9.79 -8.53
CA ALA A 137 13.21 -10.06 -9.48
C ALA A 137 13.67 -8.78 -10.22
N GLU A 138 12.74 -7.90 -10.59
CA GLU A 138 13.09 -6.62 -11.22
C GLU A 138 13.72 -5.64 -10.23
N PHE A 139 13.23 -5.58 -9.00
CA PHE A 139 13.78 -4.75 -7.94
C PHE A 139 15.21 -5.14 -7.60
N THR A 140 15.47 -6.44 -7.36
CA THR A 140 16.82 -6.94 -7.06
C THR A 140 17.78 -6.68 -8.20
N LYS A 141 17.35 -6.89 -9.45
CA LYS A 141 18.15 -6.56 -10.64
C LYS A 141 18.49 -5.08 -10.72
N GLU A 142 17.58 -4.19 -10.33
CA GLU A 142 17.84 -2.75 -10.33
C GLU A 142 18.78 -2.34 -9.18
N VAL A 143 18.60 -2.91 -7.99
CA VAL A 143 19.51 -2.73 -6.84
C VAL A 143 20.93 -3.16 -7.22
N GLU A 144 21.12 -4.30 -7.88
CA GLU A 144 22.43 -4.74 -8.33
C GLU A 144 23.09 -3.78 -9.34
N LYS A 145 22.31 -3.09 -10.17
CA LYS A 145 22.84 -2.06 -11.06
C LYS A 145 23.25 -0.83 -10.26
N LEU A 146 22.41 -0.40 -9.32
CA LEU A 146 22.72 0.73 -8.45
C LEU A 146 23.97 0.44 -7.62
N ASP A 147 24.13 -0.75 -7.06
CA ASP A 147 25.32 -1.15 -6.29
C ASP A 147 26.61 -1.12 -7.13
N LYS A 148 26.52 -1.36 -8.44
CA LYS A 148 27.67 -1.22 -9.36
C LYS A 148 28.00 0.23 -9.66
N LEU A 149 27.00 1.12 -9.62
CA LEU A 149 27.15 2.55 -9.88
C LEU A 149 27.55 3.33 -8.63
N VAL A 150 27.11 2.88 -7.45
CA VAL A 150 27.47 3.49 -6.17
C VAL A 150 28.93 3.12 -5.89
N PRO A 151 29.85 4.11 -5.84
CA PRO A 151 31.20 3.83 -5.41
C PRO A 151 31.14 3.26 -4.00
N LYS A 152 31.78 2.10 -3.78
CA LYS A 152 31.91 1.50 -2.44
C LYS A 152 32.33 2.59 -1.46
N PRO A 153 31.77 2.62 -0.24
CA PRO A 153 32.21 3.57 0.77
C PRO A 153 33.72 3.40 0.88
N LYS A 154 34.46 4.43 0.46
CA LYS A 154 35.91 4.44 0.62
C LYS A 154 36.13 4.38 2.11
N GLU A 155 36.85 3.37 2.59
CA GLU A 155 37.30 3.36 3.97
C GLU A 155 37.97 4.71 4.25
N PRO A 156 37.62 5.36 5.36
CA PRO A 156 38.18 6.66 5.67
C PRO A 156 39.70 6.52 5.70
N VAL A 157 40.36 7.38 4.95
CA VAL A 157 41.82 7.43 4.85
C VAL A 157 42.40 7.56 6.26
N CYS A 158 43.40 6.72 6.59
CA CYS A 158 44.05 6.68 7.90
C CYS A 158 43.16 6.27 9.09
N GLN A 159 42.14 5.42 8.88
CA GLN A 159 41.23 4.96 9.95
C GLN A 159 41.99 4.34 11.14
N ASP A 160 42.96 3.48 10.89
CA ASP A 160 43.70 2.78 11.95
C ASP A 160 44.52 3.72 12.84
N VAL A 161 45.14 4.74 12.23
CA VAL A 161 45.96 5.70 12.96
C VAL A 161 45.09 6.73 13.67
N SER A 162 43.96 7.12 13.07
CA SER A 162 43.00 8.02 13.73
C SER A 162 42.38 7.37 14.98
N ALA A 163 42.10 6.07 14.95
CA ALA A 163 41.67 5.31 16.12
C ALA A 163 42.73 5.31 17.24
N LYS A 164 44.01 5.11 16.89
CA LYS A 164 45.13 5.17 17.87
C LYS A 164 45.30 6.56 18.48
N VAL A 165 45.14 7.63 17.70
CA VAL A 165 45.18 9.00 18.21
C VAL A 165 44.04 9.25 19.19
N ALA A 166 42.81 8.83 18.83
CA ALA A 166 41.64 8.97 19.71
C ALA A 166 41.81 8.18 21.02
N GLN A 167 42.38 6.98 20.95
CA GLN A 167 42.69 6.16 22.12
C GLN A 167 43.77 6.80 23.00
N CYS A 168 44.85 7.33 22.42
CA CYS A 168 45.90 7.96 23.20
C CYS A 168 45.38 9.20 23.96
N TYR A 169 44.53 10.02 23.33
CA TYR A 169 43.94 11.17 24.00
C TYR A 169 42.92 10.79 25.09
N SER A 170 42.21 9.67 24.94
CA SER A 170 41.31 9.19 25.99
C SER A 170 42.07 8.68 27.22
N GLU A 171 43.22 8.02 27.01
CA GLU A 171 44.10 7.52 28.06
C GLU A 171 44.95 8.62 28.72
N HIS A 172 45.31 9.68 27.97
CA HIS A 172 46.23 10.73 28.41
C HIS A 172 45.66 12.15 28.31
N GLY A 173 44.37 12.34 28.66
CA GLY A 173 43.68 13.63 28.53
C GLY A 173 44.31 14.82 29.28
N LYS A 174 45.10 14.59 30.34
CA LYS A 174 45.82 15.64 31.07
C LYS A 174 47.26 15.89 30.57
N GLN A 175 47.78 15.02 29.70
CA GLN A 175 49.15 15.07 29.19
C GLN A 175 49.17 14.78 27.68
N PRO A 176 48.62 15.69 26.85
CA PRO A 176 48.49 15.48 25.40
C PRO A 176 49.84 15.30 24.68
N LEU A 177 50.93 15.81 25.25
CA LEU A 177 52.28 15.67 24.71
C LEU A 177 52.77 14.22 24.64
N ARG A 178 52.21 13.29 25.44
CA ARG A 178 52.54 11.86 25.33
C ARG A 178 52.03 11.21 24.05
N CYS A 179 51.06 11.83 23.38
CA CYS A 179 50.49 11.36 22.12
C CYS A 179 51.20 11.95 20.90
N SER A 180 52.29 12.72 21.08
CA SER A 180 52.97 13.42 19.98
C SER A 180 53.45 12.48 18.89
N ASP A 181 53.90 11.28 19.24
CA ASP A 181 54.46 10.33 18.27
C ASP A 181 53.35 9.67 17.44
N VAL A 182 52.22 9.33 18.07
CA VAL A 182 51.03 8.80 17.38
C VAL A 182 50.41 9.85 16.44
N VAL A 183 50.43 11.13 16.86
CA VAL A 183 49.95 12.25 16.02
C VAL A 183 50.87 12.50 14.82
N LYS A 184 52.20 12.33 14.96
CA LYS A 184 53.13 12.41 13.83
C LYS A 184 52.86 11.31 12.81
N GLU A 185 52.61 10.08 13.26
CA GLU A 185 52.22 8.97 12.37
C GLU A 185 50.93 9.28 11.60
N PHE A 186 49.95 9.90 12.28
CA PHE A 186 48.72 10.34 11.62
C PHE A 186 48.99 11.42 10.57
N ALA A 187 49.83 12.42 10.89
CA ALA A 187 50.19 13.49 9.96
C ALA A 187 50.87 12.94 8.70
N VAL A 188 51.83 12.02 8.85
CA VAL A 188 52.49 11.33 7.72
C VAL A 188 51.47 10.59 6.85
N CYS A 189 50.51 9.91 7.47
CA CYS A 189 49.46 9.21 6.73
C CYS A 189 48.58 10.19 5.93
N VAL A 190 48.17 11.31 6.53
CA VAL A 190 47.37 12.34 5.85
C VAL A 190 48.16 13.01 4.72
N GLU A 191 49.43 13.35 4.95
CA GLU A 191 50.33 13.92 3.93
C GLU A 191 50.46 12.99 2.72
N ASN A 192 50.72 11.71 2.93
CA ASN A 192 50.83 10.72 1.85
C ASN A 192 49.57 10.59 0.99
N HIS A 193 48.39 10.86 1.56
CA HIS A 193 47.10 10.77 0.87
C HIS A 193 46.57 12.10 0.35
N THR A 194 47.17 13.23 0.71
CA THR A 194 46.74 14.59 0.30
C THR A 194 47.53 15.16 -0.90
N VAL A 195 48.61 14.51 -1.32
CA VAL A 195 49.40 14.90 -2.51
C VAL A 195 48.67 14.52 -3.81
N LYS A 196 47.56 15.21 -4.09
CA LYS A 196 47.00 15.39 -5.43
C LYS A 196 46.10 16.63 -5.46
N GLY A 197 46.72 17.78 -5.26
CA GLY A 197 46.16 19.09 -5.54
C GLY A 197 47.26 20.13 -5.42
N PRO A 198 47.51 20.96 -6.45
CA PRO A 198 48.47 22.05 -6.31
C PRO A 198 47.89 23.04 -5.28
N VAL A 199 48.42 23.01 -4.06
CA VAL A 199 48.24 24.11 -3.12
C VAL A 199 49.14 25.23 -3.63
N SER A 200 48.55 26.16 -4.37
CA SER A 200 49.15 27.44 -4.69
C SER A 200 49.35 28.23 -3.39
N LEU A 201 50.48 28.06 -2.74
CA LEU A 201 51.02 29.04 -1.79
C LEU A 201 51.88 30.02 -2.59
N GLY A 202 51.33 31.22 -2.80
CA GLY A 202 52.01 32.36 -3.39
C GLY A 202 51.39 33.64 -2.86
N ALA A 203 51.94 34.13 -1.75
CA ALA A 203 51.94 35.53 -1.33
C ALA A 203 53.14 35.73 -0.39
#